data_AF-A0A4S8LZN5-F1
#
_entry.id   AF-A0A4S8LZN5-F1
#
_cell.length_a   1.000
_cell.length_b   1.000
_cell.length_c   1.000
_cell.angle_alpha   90.00
_cell.angle_beta   90.00
_cell.angle_gamma   90.00
#
_symmetry.space_group_name_H-M   'P 1'
#
loop_
_entity.id
_entity.type
_entity.pdbx_description
1 polymer ?
#
loop_
_entity_poly.entity_id
_entity_poly.type
_entity_poly.pdbx_seq_one_letter_code
_entity_poly.pdbx_strand_id
1 'polypeptide(L)'
;RRWKETGNVAKAQAIGRGRPRLLNNKDIRYLIALLRHKPTRFLDEYQQLLAQWRYNSVGITVIHRALQREGFSVKRIEKVAKERTKEKVVDFIRRAAQYDPIQLVCIDEMSKDDRTYTRLFGR
;
A
#
# COMPACT_ATOMS: atom_id res chain seq x y z
N ARG A 1 -20.99 41.95 -31.23
CA ARG A 1 -20.60 40.63 -31.80
C ARG A 1 -19.13 40.21 -31.51
N ARG A 2 -18.31 40.96 -30.76
CA ARG A 2 -16.87 40.65 -30.48
C ARG A 2 -16.58 39.59 -29.40
N TRP A 3 -17.49 39.32 -28.48
CA TRP A 3 -17.27 38.35 -27.37
C TRP A 3 -17.14 36.89 -27.84
N LYS A 4 -17.62 36.56 -29.04
CA LYS A 4 -17.49 35.23 -29.64
C LYS A 4 -16.08 34.94 -30.17
N GLU A 5 -15.31 35.98 -30.45
CA GLU A 5 -13.94 35.88 -30.98
C GLU A 5 -12.89 36.00 -29.86
N THR A 6 -13.12 36.86 -28.85
CA THR A 6 -12.11 37.18 -27.81
C THR A 6 -12.40 36.57 -26.44
N GLY A 7 -13.54 35.91 -26.26
CA GLY A 7 -14.00 35.45 -24.95
C GLY A 7 -14.55 36.56 -24.05
N ASN A 8 -15.16 36.17 -22.94
CA ASN A 8 -15.77 37.06 -21.95
C ASN A 8 -14.71 37.58 -20.95
N VAL A 9 -14.61 38.90 -20.77
CA VAL A 9 -13.64 39.55 -19.85
C VAL A 9 -14.13 39.55 -18.38
N ALA A 10 -15.28 38.92 -18.11
CA ALA A 10 -15.76 38.73 -16.75
C ALA A 10 -14.70 37.98 -15.91
N LYS A 11 -14.44 38.47 -14.70
CA LYS A 11 -13.55 37.78 -13.76
C LYS A 11 -14.06 36.35 -13.56
N ALA A 12 -13.22 35.36 -13.84
CA ALA A 12 -13.53 33.98 -13.53
C ALA A 12 -13.95 33.88 -12.06
N GLN A 13 -15.04 33.16 -11.78
CA GLN A 13 -15.50 32.96 -10.42
C GLN A 13 -14.34 32.40 -9.60
N ALA A 14 -14.03 33.06 -8.49
CA ALA A 14 -12.91 32.66 -7.64
C ALA A 14 -13.20 31.25 -7.12
N ILE A 15 -12.50 30.26 -7.70
CA ILE A 15 -12.50 28.90 -7.18
C ILE A 15 -11.81 29.00 -5.82
N GLY A 16 -12.59 29.00 -4.74
CA GLY A 16 -12.08 29.11 -3.39
C GLY A 16 -10.94 28.11 -3.17
N ARG A 17 -9.79 28.59 -2.70
CA ARG A 17 -8.67 27.71 -2.35
C ARG A 17 -9.12 26.85 -1.17
N GLY A 18 -9.33 25.56 -1.42
CA GLY A 18 -9.67 24.59 -0.39
C GLY A 18 -8.59 24.51 0.71
N ARG A 19 -8.91 23.81 1.79
CA ARG A 19 -7.99 23.60 2.93
C ARG A 19 -6.63 23.08 2.44
N PRO A 20 -5.49 23.68 2.90
CA PRO A 20 -4.16 23.18 2.59
C PRO A 20 -4.00 21.71 2.96
N ARG A 21 -3.25 20.97 2.14
CA ARG A 21 -2.99 19.54 2.36
C ARG A 21 -2.00 19.35 3.51
N LEU A 22 -2.20 18.30 4.31
CA LEU A 22 -1.26 17.92 5.37
C LEU A 22 0.06 17.35 4.80
N LEU A 23 -0.01 16.67 3.66
CA LEU A 23 1.16 16.19 2.94
C LEU A 23 1.54 17.20 1.85
N ASN A 24 2.78 17.67 1.88
CA ASN A 24 3.33 18.52 0.84
C ASN A 24 3.75 17.65 -0.38
N ASN A 25 4.04 18.30 -1.51
CA ASN A 25 4.44 17.58 -2.73
C ASN A 25 5.74 16.78 -2.58
N LYS A 26 6.66 17.19 -1.69
CA LYS A 26 7.90 16.44 -1.44
C LYS A 26 7.62 15.14 -0.68
N ASP A 27 6.70 15.18 0.28
CA ASP A 27 6.28 14.00 1.05
C ASP A 27 5.52 13.01 0.16
N ILE A 28 4.67 13.50 -0.74
CA ILE A 28 3.99 12.67 -1.74
C ILE A 28 5.01 12.00 -2.67
N ARG A 29 5.98 12.75 -3.20
CA ARG A 29 7.06 12.18 -4.03
C ARG A 29 7.89 11.14 -3.28
N TYR A 30 8.16 11.38 -1.99
CA TYR A 30 8.85 10.43 -1.13
C TYR A 30 8.05 9.12 -0.98
N LEU A 31 6.76 9.20 -0.69
CA LEU A 31 5.87 8.03 -0.62
C LEU A 31 5.87 7.24 -1.94
N ILE A 32 5.76 7.93 -3.08
CA ILE A 32 5.79 7.29 -4.41
C ILE A 32 7.14 6.58 -4.63
N ALA A 33 8.25 7.21 -4.25
CA ALA A 33 9.58 6.60 -4.37
C ALA A 33 9.70 5.34 -3.51
N LEU A 34 9.23 5.39 -2.26
CA LEU A 34 9.21 4.23 -1.36
C LEU A 34 8.34 3.09 -1.92
N LEU A 35 7.20 3.43 -2.50
CA LEU A 35 6.26 2.46 -3.07
C LEU A 35 6.81 1.80 -4.34
N ARG A 36 7.52 2.55 -5.19
CA ARG A 36 8.23 2.00 -6.36
C ARG A 36 9.37 1.06 -5.96
N HIS A 37 10.08 1.36 -4.88
CA HIS A 37 11.18 0.52 -4.40
C HIS A 37 10.68 -0.76 -3.71
N LYS A 38 9.63 -0.66 -2.88
CA LYS A 38 9.06 -1.81 -2.16
C LYS A 38 7.53 -1.64 -2.08
N PRO A 39 6.77 -2.22 -3.03
CA PRO A 39 5.31 -2.12 -3.05
C PRO A 39 4.64 -3.02 -2.01
N THR A 40 5.43 -3.79 -1.25
CA THR A 40 4.94 -4.69 -0.19
C THR A 40 4.91 -4.06 1.19
N ARG A 41 5.06 -2.74 1.30
CA ARG A 41 4.97 -2.02 2.57
C ARG A 41 3.53 -1.68 2.93
N PHE A 42 3.25 -1.65 4.22
CA PHE A 42 1.97 -1.26 4.80
C PHE A 42 1.90 0.27 5.04
N LEU A 43 0.69 0.85 5.09
CA LEU A 43 0.51 2.27 5.40
C LEU A 43 1.07 2.72 6.76
N ASP A 44 1.07 1.87 7.78
CA ASP A 44 1.69 2.17 9.06
C ASP A 44 3.22 2.21 8.96
N GLU A 45 3.84 1.35 8.13
CA GLU A 45 5.27 1.46 7.81
C GLU A 45 5.56 2.77 7.05
N TYR A 46 4.71 3.17 6.11
CA TYR A 46 4.84 4.48 5.45
C TYR A 46 4.68 5.64 6.43
N GLN A 47 3.79 5.51 7.42
CA GLN A 47 3.60 6.49 8.50
C GLN A 47 4.86 6.60 9.36
N GLN A 48 5.44 5.47 9.77
CA GLN A 48 6.70 5.44 10.53
C GLN A 48 7.84 6.09 9.73
N LEU A 49 7.97 5.78 8.43
CA LEU A 49 8.98 6.36 7.57
C LEU A 49 8.79 7.88 7.37
N LEU A 50 7.54 8.34 7.25
CA LEU A 50 7.25 9.78 7.19
C LEU A 50 7.59 10.49 8.50
N ALA A 51 7.27 9.88 9.65
CA ALA A 51 7.62 10.44 10.95
C ALA A 51 9.14 10.50 11.14
N GLN A 52 9.85 9.44 10.75
CA GLN A 52 11.31 9.31 10.92
C GLN A 52 12.10 10.21 9.97
N TRP A 53 11.77 10.22 8.67
CA TRP A 53 12.62 10.84 7.63
C TRP A 53 12.09 12.19 7.14
N ARG A 54 10.81 12.48 7.37
CA ARG A 54 10.16 13.72 6.91
C ARG A 54 9.63 14.57 8.07
N TYR A 55 9.81 14.11 9.31
CA TYR A 55 9.30 14.76 10.54
C TYR A 55 7.79 15.08 10.45
N ASN A 56 7.04 14.29 9.69
CA ASN A 56 5.63 14.53 9.43
C ASN A 56 4.78 13.37 9.97
N SER A 57 4.16 13.58 11.12
CA SER A 57 3.25 12.60 11.74
C SER A 57 1.83 12.82 11.20
N VAL A 58 1.50 12.11 10.12
CA VAL A 58 0.15 12.11 9.54
C VAL A 58 -0.58 10.81 9.87
N GLY A 59 -1.90 10.86 9.91
CA GLY A 59 -2.72 9.65 10.04
C GLY A 59 -2.64 8.75 8.81
N ILE A 60 -2.77 7.44 9.01
CA ILE A 60 -2.86 6.41 7.96
C ILE A 60 -3.86 6.78 6.86
N THR A 61 -5.02 7.36 7.25
CA THR A 61 -6.06 7.80 6.33
C THR A 61 -5.63 8.93 5.39
N VAL A 62 -4.71 9.80 5.83
CA VAL A 62 -4.14 10.88 5.01
C VAL A 62 -3.21 10.31 3.95
N ILE A 63 -2.37 9.35 4.33
CA ILE A 63 -1.45 8.64 3.42
C ILE A 63 -2.25 7.86 2.38
N HIS A 64 -3.28 7.12 2.81
CA HIS A 64 -4.18 6.39 1.91
C HIS A 64 -4.82 7.30 0.86
N ARG A 65 -5.42 8.42 1.29
CA ARG A 65 -6.05 9.40 0.38
C ARG A 65 -5.03 10.05 -0.55
N ALA A 66 -3.79 10.25 -0.11
CA ALA A 66 -2.73 10.77 -0.95
C ALA A 66 -2.35 9.77 -2.04
N LEU A 67 -2.12 8.50 -1.69
CA LEU A 67 -1.78 7.45 -2.65
C LEU A 67 -2.90 7.18 -3.66
N GLN A 68 -4.16 7.15 -3.22
CA GLN A 68 -5.30 6.98 -4.13
C GLN A 68 -5.39 8.12 -5.17
N ARG A 69 -5.13 9.36 -4.77
CA ARG A 69 -5.13 10.51 -5.71
C ARG A 69 -4.02 10.41 -6.75
N GLU A 70 -2.90 9.80 -6.39
CA GLU A 70 -1.77 9.54 -7.29
C GLU A 70 -1.97 8.26 -8.12
N GLY A 71 -3.16 7.65 -8.07
CA GLY A 71 -3.53 6.49 -8.89
C GLY A 71 -3.13 5.14 -8.31
N PHE A 72 -2.66 5.08 -7.06
CA PHE A 72 -2.32 3.82 -6.41
C PHE A 72 -3.52 3.27 -5.63
N SER A 73 -4.13 2.21 -6.15
CA SER A 73 -5.06 1.37 -5.38
C SER A 73 -4.29 0.27 -4.65
N VAL A 74 -4.62 0.04 -3.40
CA VAL A 74 -3.91 -0.93 -2.55
C VAL A 74 -3.95 -2.32 -3.17
N LYS A 75 -2.79 -2.90 -3.45
CA LYS A 75 -2.67 -4.30 -3.89
C LYS A 75 -2.59 -5.17 -2.64
N ARG A 76 -3.44 -6.21 -2.55
CA ARG A 76 -3.36 -7.21 -1.48
C ARG A 76 -1.98 -7.86 -1.51
N ILE A 77 -1.16 -7.57 -0.50
CA ILE A 77 0.16 -8.17 -0.34
C ILE A 77 -0.08 -9.57 0.21
N GLU A 78 0.24 -10.60 -0.58
CA GLU A 78 0.32 -11.95 -0.05
C GLU A 78 1.50 -12.01 0.91
N LYS A 79 1.21 -12.29 2.19
CA LYS A 79 2.25 -12.53 3.19
C LYS A 79 2.95 -13.84 2.85
N VAL A 80 4.05 -13.74 2.12
CA VAL A 80 4.95 -14.88 1.88
C VAL A 80 5.69 -15.15 3.19
N ALA A 81 5.66 -16.40 3.67
CA ALA A 81 6.45 -16.81 4.82
C ALA A 81 7.93 -16.51 4.56
N LYS A 82 8.60 -15.84 5.50
CA LYS A 82 10.02 -15.46 5.37
C LYS A 82 10.93 -16.66 5.09
N GLU A 83 10.51 -17.84 5.53
CA GLU A 83 11.22 -19.11 5.38
C GLU A 83 10.98 -19.80 4.04
N ARG A 84 9.99 -19.35 3.25
CA ARG A 84 9.61 -19.96 1.97
C ARG A 84 10.64 -19.59 0.90
N THR A 85 11.42 -20.59 0.48
CA THR A 85 12.30 -20.51 -0.68
C THR A 85 11.85 -21.51 -1.74
N LYS A 86 12.22 -21.29 -3.01
CA LYS A 86 11.82 -22.19 -4.11
C LYS A 86 12.34 -23.61 -3.88
N GLU A 87 13.55 -23.71 -3.35
CA GLU A 87 14.25 -24.96 -3.07
C GLU A 87 13.51 -25.78 -2.01
N LYS A 88 13.10 -25.13 -0.91
CA LYS A 88 12.31 -25.78 0.15
C LYS A 88 10.93 -26.25 -0.33
N VAL A 89 10.30 -25.46 -1.21
CA VAL A 89 9.01 -25.83 -1.80
C VAL A 89 9.16 -27.07 -2.70
N VAL A 90 10.18 -27.07 -3.56
CA VAL A 90 10.44 -28.21 -4.47
C VAL A 90 10.80 -29.46 -3.67
N ASP A 91 11.63 -29.34 -2.63
CA ASP A 91 11.99 -30.45 -1.76
C ASP A 91 10.78 -31.02 -1.00
N PHE A 92 9.92 -30.14 -0.47
CA PHE A 92 8.68 -30.56 0.18
C PHE A 92 7.76 -31.31 -0.79
N ILE A 93 7.53 -30.78 -1.99
CA ILE A 93 6.68 -31.41 -3.02
C ILE A 93 7.25 -32.78 -3.40
N ARG A 94 8.57 -32.88 -3.61
CA ARG A 94 9.25 -34.14 -3.94
C ARG A 94 9.02 -35.20 -2.86
N ARG A 95 9.09 -34.83 -1.59
CA ARG A 95 8.85 -35.74 -0.46
C ARG A 95 7.39 -36.13 -0.33
N ALA A 96 6.47 -35.17 -0.48
CA ALA A 96 5.03 -35.42 -0.40
C ALA A 96 4.51 -36.30 -1.55
N ALA A 97 5.05 -36.15 -2.77
CA ALA A 97 4.63 -36.90 -3.96
C ALA A 97 4.92 -38.41 -3.89
N GLN A 98 5.65 -38.89 -2.87
CA GLN A 98 5.92 -40.31 -2.65
C GLN A 98 4.75 -41.05 -1.98
N TYR A 99 3.78 -40.31 -1.44
CA TYR A 99 2.63 -40.85 -0.73
C TYR A 99 1.35 -40.61 -1.53
N ASP A 100 0.41 -41.55 -1.44
CA ASP A 100 -0.94 -41.33 -1.95
C ASP A 100 -1.64 -40.24 -1.12
N PRO A 101 -2.50 -39.40 -1.72
CA PRO A 101 -3.24 -38.37 -0.98
C PRO A 101 -3.98 -38.89 0.27
N ILE A 102 -4.44 -40.14 0.28
CA ILE A 102 -5.13 -40.73 1.45
C ILE A 102 -4.19 -40.99 2.64
N GLN A 103 -2.88 -41.06 2.38
CA GLN A 103 -1.85 -41.31 3.39
C GLN A 103 -1.30 -40.01 4.01
N LEU A 104 -1.67 -38.85 3.46
CA LEU A 104 -1.19 -37.55 3.93
C LEU A 104 -2.10 -37.02 5.04
N VAL A 105 -1.53 -36.86 6.23
CA VAL A 105 -2.19 -36.21 7.37
C VAL A 105 -1.57 -34.82 7.57
N CYS A 106 -2.39 -33.77 7.43
CA CYS A 106 -1.95 -32.39 7.63
C CYS A 106 -2.34 -31.91 9.03
N ILE A 107 -1.34 -31.49 9.81
CA ILE A 107 -1.52 -30.85 11.11
C ILE A 107 -0.92 -29.46 11.01
N ASP A 108 -1.75 -28.43 11.23
CA ASP A 108 -1.31 -27.03 11.27
C ASP A 108 -1.53 -26.47 12.67
N GLU A 109 -0.46 -25.95 13.27
CA GLU A 109 -0.53 -25.29 14.57
C GLU A 109 -0.68 -23.79 14.35
N MET A 110 -1.90 -23.29 14.55
CA MET A 110 -2.15 -21.86 14.45
C MET A 110 -1.80 -21.18 15.78
N SER A 111 -0.72 -20.41 15.79
CA SER A 111 -0.46 -19.50 16.91
C SER A 111 -1.45 -18.33 16.86
N LYS A 112 -2.29 -18.23 17.90
CA LYS A 112 -3.21 -17.09 18.06
C LYS A 112 -2.43 -15.90 18.62
N ASP A 113 -1.80 -15.16 17.72
CA ASP A 113 -1.34 -13.79 18.00
C ASP A 113 -2.46 -12.84 17.53
N ASP A 114 -3.03 -12.03 18.42
CA ASP A 114 -4.12 -11.08 18.11
C ASP A 114 -3.69 -10.01 17.07
N ARG A 115 -2.39 -9.93 16.73
CA ARG A 115 -1.85 -9.15 15.59
C ARG A 115 -1.82 -9.92 14.26
N THR A 116 -2.20 -11.20 14.24
CA THR A 116 -2.11 -12.08 13.07
C THR A 116 -3.37 -12.06 12.20
N TYR A 117 -4.54 -11.83 12.80
CA TYR A 117 -5.81 -11.73 12.04
C TYR A 117 -5.94 -10.48 11.17
N THR A 118 -5.20 -9.41 11.47
CA THR A 118 -5.18 -8.17 10.65
C THR A 118 -4.35 -8.30 9.37
N ARG A 119 -3.67 -9.43 9.13
CA ARG A 119 -2.67 -9.62 8.06
C ARG A 119 -3.23 -9.97 6.67
N LEU A 120 -4.54 -9.81 6.45
CA LEU A 120 -5.14 -10.00 5.12
C LEU A 120 -5.19 -8.71 4.28
N PHE A 121 -5.10 -7.56 4.96
CA PHE A 121 -5.18 -6.26 4.30
C PHE A 121 -3.99 -5.43 4.73
N GLY A 122 -3.02 -5.30 3.83
CA GLY A 122 -2.38 -4.00 3.70
C GLY A 122 -3.46 -3.02 3.30
N ARG A 123 -3.71 -2.00 4.12
CA ARG A 123 -4.27 -0.76 3.62
C ARG A 123 -3.11 0.08 3.13
#